data_AF-A0A2T2V7E7-F1
#
_entry.id   AF-A0A2T2V7E7-F1
#
_cell.length_a   1.000
_cell.length_b   1.000
_cell.length_c   1.000
_cell.angle_alpha   90.00
_cell.angle_beta   90.00
_cell.angle_gamma   90.00
#
_symmetry.space_group_name_H-M   'P 1'
#
loop_
_entity.id
_entity.type
_entity.pdbx_description
1 polymer ?
#
loop_
_entity_poly.entity_id
_entity_poly.type
_entity_poly.pdbx_seq_one_letter_code
_entity_poly.pdbx_strand_id
1 'polypeptide(L)' 'MAGALSRCVREALERGEPTEVPGLGAFRVEHRSSQMEEPEEGGFSISPPRDEIVFEPAEE' A
#
# COMPACT_ATOMS: atom_id res chain seq x y z
N MET A 1 -7.99 -16.53 14.27
CA MET A 1 -8.71 -15.28 13.97
C MET A 1 -7.92 -14.34 13.07
N ALA A 2 -6.65 -14.03 13.36
CA ALA A 2 -5.83 -13.12 12.54
C ALA A 2 -5.77 -13.48 11.04
N GLY A 3 -5.64 -14.77 10.68
CA GLY A 3 -5.56 -15.20 9.28
C GLY A 3 -6.84 -15.01 8.45
N ALA A 4 -8.02 -14.96 9.09
CA ALA A 4 -9.27 -14.70 8.38
C ALA A 4 -9.41 -13.23 8.02
N LEU A 5 -9.05 -12.32 8.95
CA LEU A 5 -9.01 -10.88 8.72
C LEU A 5 -8.05 -10.53 7.58
N SER A 6 -6.81 -11.02 7.63
CA SER A 6 -5.80 -10.73 6.59
C SER A 6 -6.24 -11.19 5.21
N ARG A 7 -6.99 -12.30 5.14
CA ARG A 7 -7.51 -12.82 3.89
C ARG A 7 -8.61 -11.90 3.33
N CYS A 8 -9.56 -11.48 4.16
CA CYS A 8 -10.61 -10.54 3.74
C CYS A 8 -10.03 -9.21 3.24
N VAL A 9 -9.06 -8.64 3.98
CA VAL A 9 -8.38 -7.41 3.57
C VAL A 9 -7.65 -7.61 2.24
N ARG A 10 -6.93 -8.72 2.07
CA ARG A 10 -6.24 -9.04 0.81
C ARG A 10 -7.22 -9.13 -0.37
N GLU A 11 -8.31 -9.88 -0.22
CA GLU A 11 -9.30 -10.07 -1.28
C GLU A 11 -9.98 -8.76 -1.71
N ALA A 12 -10.19 -7.83 -0.78
CA ALA A 12 -10.74 -6.50 -1.08
C ALA A 12 -9.72 -5.61 -1.80
N LEU A 13 -8.46 -5.58 -1.34
CA LEU A 13 -7.41 -4.78 -1.98
C LEU A 13 -7.08 -5.30 -3.39
N GLU A 14 -7.13 -6.61 -3.63
CA GLU A 14 -7.00 -7.21 -4.97
C GLU A 14 -8.11 -6.75 -5.94
N ARG A 15 -9.26 -6.31 -5.42
CA ARG A 15 -10.37 -5.74 -6.20
C ARG A 15 -10.27 -4.21 -6.35
N GLY A 16 -9.26 -3.58 -5.74
CA GLY A 16 -9.14 -2.13 -5.67
C GLY A 16 -10.11 -1.49 -4.66
N GLU A 17 -10.65 -2.27 -3.73
CA GLU A 17 -11.60 -1.80 -2.72
C GLU A 17 -10.85 -1.44 -1.43
N PRO A 18 -10.83 -0.15 -1.03
CA PRO A 18 -10.26 0.23 0.26
C PRO A 18 -11.05 -0.42 1.40
N THR A 19 -10.36 -0.80 2.47
CA THR A 19 -10.95 -1.57 3.58
C THR A 19 -10.67 -0.90 4.91
N GLU A 20 -11.72 -0.54 5.64
CA GLU A 20 -11.64 -0.05 7.01
C GLU A 20 -11.82 -1.18 8.02
N VAL A 21 -10.92 -1.26 8.99
CA VAL A 21 -10.97 -2.21 10.11
C VAL A 21 -11.19 -1.43 11.40
N PRO A 22 -12.38 -1.52 12.02
CA PRO A 22 -12.71 -0.78 13.23
C PRO A 22 -11.68 -1.01 14.36
N GLY A 23 -11.19 0.08 14.93
CA GLY A 23 -10.19 0.05 16.01
C GLY A 23 -8.77 -0.31 15.57
N LEU A 24 -8.53 -0.52 14.27
CA LEU A 24 -7.19 -0.76 13.71
C LEU A 24 -6.79 0.36 12.75
N GLY A 25 -7.62 0.66 11.75
CA GLY A 25 -7.31 1.64 10.70
C GLY A 25 -7.82 1.22 9.33
N ALA A 26 -7.37 1.94 8.29
CA ALA A 26 -7.77 1.72 6.91
C ALA A 26 -6.61 1.19 6.05
N PHE A 27 -6.92 0.31 5.12
CA PHE A 27 -6.00 -0.17 4.08
C PHE A 27 -6.49 0.30 2.72
N ARG A 28 -5.58 0.83 1.90
CA ARG A 28 -5.86 1.21 0.51
C ARG A 28 -4.69 0.90 -0.41
N VAL A 29 -4.97 0.76 -1.70
CA VAL A 29 -3.95 0.69 -2.73
C VAL A 29 -3.70 2.09 -3.28
N GLU A 30 -2.46 2.56 -3.24
CA GLU A 30 -2.03 3.78 -3.90
C GLU A 30 -1.16 3.47 -5.11
N HIS A 31 -1.52 4.03 -6.26
CA HIS A 31 -0.71 3.93 -7.45
C HIS A 31 0.47 4.90 -7.38
N ARG A 32 1.69 4.38 -7.50
CA ARG A 32 2.91 5.16 -7.65
C ARG A 32 3.33 5.15 -9.10
N SER A 33 3.38 6.33 -9.70
CA SER A 33 4.01 6.53 -11.01
C SER A 33 5.51 6.25 -10.94
N SER A 34 6.14 6.06 -12.11
CA SER A 34 7.59 5.91 -12.19
C SER A 34 8.30 7.09 -11.53
N GLN A 35 9.34 6.81 -10.75
CA GLN A 35 10.17 7.83 -10.12
C GLN A 35 11.61 7.72 -10.60
N MET A 36 12.22 8.86 -10.87
CA MET A 36 13.64 8.97 -11.21
C MET A 36 14.38 9.39 -9.94
N GLU A 37 15.34 8.57 -9.53
CA GLU A 37 16.15 8.81 -8.35
C GLU A 37 17.60 9.02 -8.78
N GLU A 38 18.26 10.02 -8.21
CA GLU A 38 19.69 10.29 -8.39
C GLU A 38 20.44 9.73 -7.17
N PRO A 39 20.89 8.46 -7.22
CA PRO A 39 21.74 7.92 -6.16
C PRO A 39 23.06 8.69 -6.05
N GLU A 40 23.57 8.79 -4.82
CA GLU A 40 24.74 9.61 -4.44
C GLU A 40 26.03 9.26 -5.21
N GLU A 41 26.12 8.08 -5.82
CA GLU A 41 27.31 7.59 -6.54
C GLU A 41 27.39 8.02 -8.02
N GLY A 42 26.54 8.94 -8.46
CA GLY A 42 26.56 9.44 -9.83
C GLY A 42 25.91 8.45 -10.79
N GLY A 43 24.61 8.60 -10.98
CA GLY A 43 23.80 7.80 -11.89
C GLY A 43 22.33 8.17 -11.74
N PHE A 44 21.47 7.55 -12.55
CA PHE A 44 20.03 7.67 -12.40
C PHE A 44 19.42 6.27 -12.32
N SER A 45 18.55 6.06 -11.33
CA SER A 45 17.72 4.87 -11.23
C SER A 45 16.28 5.25 -11.59
N ILE A 46 15.60 4.37 -12.32
CA ILE A 46 14.17 4.52 -12.59
C ILE A 46 13.44 3.43 -11.81
N SER A 47 12.68 3.85 -10.81
CA SER A 47 11.70 3.01 -10.14
C SER A 47 10.48 2.88 -11.05
N PRO A 48 10.08 1.66 -11.49
CA PRO A 48 8.90 1.45 -12.32
C PRO A 48 7.61 1.79 -11.57
N PRO A 49 6.49 2.01 -12.29
CA PRO A 49 5.21 2.26 -11.65
C PRO A 49 4.77 1.00 -10.89
N ARG A 50 4.20 1.19 -9.71
CA ARG A 50 3.79 0.10 -8.82
C ARG A 50 2.63 0.52 -7.95
N ASP A 51 1.85 -0.46 -7.54
CA ASP A 51 0.81 -0.29 -6.56
C ASP A 51 1.34 -0.61 -5.17
N GLU A 52 1.16 0.32 -4.23
CA GLU A 52 1.59 0.18 -2.84
C GLU A 52 0.38 0.05 -1.93
N ILE A 53 0.44 -0.87 -0.97
CA ILE A 53 -0.57 -0.94 0.09
C ILE A 53 -0.19 0.08 1.16
N VAL A 54 -1.07 1.06 1.37
CA VAL A 54 -0.95 2.06 2.42
C VAL A 54 -1.89 1.70 3.55
N PHE A 55 -1.36 1.78 4.77
CA PHE A 55 -2.10 1.59 6.01
C PHE A 55 -2.15 2.90 6.78
N GLU A 56 -3.35 3.35 7.12
CA GLU A 56 -3.61 4.53 7.94
C GLU A 56 -4.21 4.07 9.28
N PRO A 57 -3.48 4.18 10.41
CA PRO A 57 -3.99 3.72 11.69
C PRO A 57 -5.20 4.56 12.14
N ALA A 58 -6.11 3.93 12.88
CA ALA A 58 -7.21 4.67 13.52
C ALA A 58 -6.65 5.66 14.56
N GLU A 59 -7.20 6.87 14.58
CA GLU A 59 -6.88 7.86 15.63
C GLU A 59 -7.37 7.34 17.00
N GLU A 60 -6.57 7.56 18.05
CA GLU A 60 -6.86 7.13 19.44
C GLU A 60 -8.01 7.90 20.09
#